data_AF-C3XW84-F1
#
_entry.id   AF-C3XW84-F1
#
_cell.length_a   1.000
_cell.length_b   1.000
_cell.length_c   1.000
_cell.angle_alpha   90.00
_cell.angle_beta   90.00
_cell.angle_gamma   90.00
#
_symmetry.space_group_name_H-M   'P 1'
#
loop_
_entity.id
_entity.type
_entity.pdbx_description
1 polymer ?
#
loop_
_entity_poly.entity_id
_entity_poly.type
_entity_poly.pdbx_seq_one_letter_code
_entity_poly.pdbx_strand_id
1 'polypeptide(L)'
;MPSSVTFLGNWRGWIRPVVFSVYFVLLCVALPFCVWELRGESKAVQAWFVGGMFVFMAIPIALLGILQHLIHYTQPHLQRHIIRILWMVPIYAIDAWFALKFAASTIYLDTIRECYEAYVIYNFMIFVLNYLHSVMDVEAVCARKKQVKHLFPFCFLPPWRMGK
;
A
#
# COMPACT_ATOMS: atom_id res chain seq x y z
N MET A 1 -30.22 11.24 25.04
CA MET A 1 -28.97 10.46 24.98
C MET A 1 -28.14 10.88 23.76
N PRO A 2 -27.20 11.84 23.91
CA PRO A 2 -26.26 12.20 22.84
C PRO A 2 -24.81 12.19 23.37
N SER A 3 -24.04 11.12 23.14
CA SER A 3 -22.62 11.10 23.57
C SER A 3 -21.67 10.24 22.72
N SER A 4 -22.15 9.50 21.72
CA SER A 4 -21.28 8.64 20.88
C SER A 4 -20.90 9.24 19.52
N VAL A 5 -21.66 10.21 19.00
CA VAL A 5 -21.46 10.78 17.65
C VAL A 5 -20.49 11.97 17.59
N THR A 6 -20.22 12.67 18.69
CA THR A 6 -19.29 13.82 18.73
C THR A 6 -17.83 13.42 18.93
N PHE A 7 -17.55 12.26 19.52
CA PHE A 7 -16.17 11.78 19.77
C PHE A 7 -15.43 11.41 18.47
N LEU A 8 -16.13 10.78 17.53
CA LEU A 8 -15.58 10.40 16.21
C LEU A 8 -15.24 11.61 15.33
N GLY A 9 -15.90 12.76 15.55
CA GLY A 9 -15.64 14.01 14.82
C GLY A 9 -14.33 14.70 15.23
N ASN A 10 -14.05 14.77 16.54
CA ASN A 10 -12.85 15.44 17.07
C ASN A 10 -11.56 14.62 16.92
N TRP A 11 -11.65 13.28 16.83
CA TRP A 11 -10.49 12.41 16.62
C TRP A 11 -9.72 12.72 15.32
N ARG A 12 -10.45 13.08 14.26
CA ARG A 12 -9.87 13.41 12.94
C ARG A 12 -8.96 14.64 12.96
N GLY A 13 -9.25 15.61 13.83
CA GLY A 13 -8.46 16.83 13.98
C GLY A 13 -7.16 16.62 14.76
N TRP A 14 -7.15 15.66 15.69
CA TRP A 14 -5.99 15.32 16.53
C TRP A 14 -4.95 14.44 15.83
N ILE A 15 -5.35 13.67 14.80
CA ILE A 15 -4.42 12.81 14.06
C ILE A 15 -3.25 13.61 13.45
N ARG A 16 -3.52 14.76 12.84
CA ARG A 16 -2.49 15.60 12.23
C ARG A 16 -1.45 16.12 13.24
N PRO A 17 -1.83 16.82 14.34
CA PRO A 17 -0.87 17.30 15.32
C PRO A 17 -0.18 16.15 16.07
N VAL A 18 -0.86 15.03 16.34
CA VAL A 18 -0.22 13.84 16.95
C VAL A 18 0.88 13.31 16.05
N VAL A 19 0.67 13.24 14.74
CA VAL A 19 1.70 12.79 13.78
C VAL A 19 2.85 13.78 13.70
N PHE A 20 2.58 15.07 13.59
CA PHE A 20 3.64 16.08 13.60
C PHE A 20 4.46 16.02 14.89
N SER A 21 3.79 15.78 16.03
CA SER A 21 4.44 15.63 17.32
C SER A 21 5.26 14.33 17.39
N VAL A 22 4.75 13.21 16.86
CA VAL A 22 5.50 11.94 16.74
C VAL A 22 6.71 12.12 15.83
N TYR A 23 6.57 12.83 14.71
CA TYR A 23 7.65 13.11 13.77
C TYR A 23 8.74 14.00 14.39
N PHE A 24 8.33 15.04 15.12
CA PHE A 24 9.24 15.92 15.85
C PHE A 24 9.99 15.16 16.96
N VAL A 25 9.29 14.30 17.71
CA VAL A 25 9.91 13.47 18.75
C VAL A 25 10.86 12.44 18.15
N LEU A 26 10.48 11.76 17.06
CA LEU A 26 11.35 10.83 16.34
C LEU A 26 12.60 11.54 15.82
N LEU A 27 12.47 12.73 15.24
CA LEU A 27 13.58 13.51 14.72
C LEU A 27 14.53 13.99 15.84
N CYS A 28 13.98 14.43 16.98
CA CYS A 28 14.74 14.83 18.16
C CYS A 28 15.46 13.67 18.87
N VAL A 29 14.96 12.42 18.75
CA VAL A 29 15.63 11.23 19.30
C VAL A 29 16.61 10.61 18.30
N ALA A 30 16.26 10.60 17.01
CA ALA A 30 17.09 10.05 15.93
C ALA A 30 18.43 10.78 15.77
N LEU A 31 18.43 12.11 15.83
CA LEU A 31 19.63 12.94 15.67
C LEU A 31 20.71 12.66 16.73
N PRO A 32 20.43 12.72 18.05
CA PRO A 32 21.43 12.40 19.07
C PRO A 32 21.83 10.92 19.06
N PHE A 33 20.92 10.01 18.71
CA PHE A 33 21.24 8.58 18.62
C PHE A 33 22.17 8.28 17.44
N CYS A 34 21.94 8.88 16.27
CA CYS A 34 22.86 8.79 15.13
C CYS A 34 24.26 9.33 15.44
N VAL A 35 24.36 10.43 16.20
CA VAL A 35 25.64 11.03 16.61
C VAL A 35 26.38 10.15 17.62
N TRP A 36 25.66 9.48 18.53
CA TRP A 36 26.25 8.60 19.53
C TRP A 36 26.76 7.29 18.91
N GLU A 37 26.00 6.70 17.99
CA GLU A 37 26.32 5.44 17.31
C GLU A 37 27.48 5.56 16.32
N LEU A 38 27.66 6.75 15.70
CA LEU A 38 28.79 7.05 14.83
C LEU A 38 30.15 6.91 15.54
N ARG A 39 30.15 6.85 16.88
CA ARG A 39 31.35 6.82 17.71
C ARG A 39 31.81 5.42 18.12
N GLY A 40 30.99 4.37 17.97
CA GLY A 40 31.26 3.09 18.64
C GLY A 40 31.12 1.79 17.83
N GLU A 41 30.34 1.76 16.74
CA GLU A 41 29.82 0.48 16.20
C GLU A 41 30.12 0.20 14.72
N SER A 42 29.99 -1.09 14.32
CA SER A 42 30.26 -1.60 12.97
C SER A 42 29.26 -1.05 11.93
N LYS A 43 29.72 -0.88 10.67
CA LYS A 43 28.90 -0.32 9.56
C LYS A 43 27.56 -1.05 9.35
N ALA A 44 27.48 -2.35 9.65
CA ALA A 44 26.25 -3.13 9.52
C ALA A 44 25.19 -2.75 10.58
N VAL A 45 25.61 -2.45 11.80
CA VAL A 45 24.70 -2.03 12.89
C VAL A 45 24.16 -0.63 12.60
N GLN A 46 25.02 0.25 12.10
CA GLN A 46 24.64 1.60 11.66
C GLN A 46 23.58 1.57 10.55
N ALA A 47 23.78 0.75 9.51
CA ALA A 47 22.83 0.64 8.42
C ALA A 47 21.45 0.12 8.89
N TRP A 48 21.42 -0.85 9.79
CA TRP A 48 20.18 -1.39 10.34
C TRP A 48 19.43 -0.36 11.19
N PHE A 49 20.13 0.41 12.03
CA PHE A 49 19.50 1.42 12.86
C PHE A 49 18.94 2.58 12.04
N VAL A 50 19.72 3.08 11.08
CA VAL A 50 19.30 4.14 10.15
C VAL A 50 18.10 3.68 9.31
N GLY A 51 18.14 2.46 8.77
CA GLY A 51 17.02 1.87 8.04
C GLY A 51 15.75 1.78 8.91
N GLY A 52 15.89 1.39 10.17
CA GLY A 52 14.79 1.35 11.13
C GLY A 52 14.13 2.71 11.34
N MET A 53 14.92 3.78 11.48
CA MET A 53 14.38 5.13 11.63
C MET A 53 13.53 5.56 10.42
N PHE A 54 14.01 5.30 9.19
CA PHE A 54 13.24 5.63 7.99
C PHE A 54 11.93 4.86 7.93
N VAL A 55 11.93 3.60 8.37
CA VAL A 55 10.74 2.74 8.36
C VAL A 55 9.74 3.17 9.42
N PHE A 56 10.21 3.52 10.62
CA PHE A 56 9.39 4.14 11.66
C PHE A 56 8.79 5.48 11.25
N MET A 57 9.42 6.23 10.34
CA MET A 57 8.81 7.42 9.74
C MET A 57 7.82 7.07 8.61
N ALA A 58 8.15 6.12 7.75
CA ALA A 58 7.33 5.76 6.60
C ALA A 58 6.01 5.09 6.98
N ILE A 59 6.00 4.21 7.99
CA ILE A 59 4.81 3.46 8.41
C ILE A 59 3.68 4.40 8.86
N PRO A 60 3.89 5.36 9.79
CA PRO A 60 2.86 6.33 10.17
C PRO A 60 2.34 7.13 8.97
N ILE A 61 3.23 7.59 8.09
CA ILE A 61 2.82 8.36 6.89
C ILE A 61 1.89 7.53 6.00
N ALA A 62 2.25 6.27 5.74
CA ALA A 62 1.44 5.36 4.94
C ALA A 62 0.09 5.06 5.61
N LEU A 63 0.10 4.80 6.93
CA LEU A 63 -1.13 4.58 7.70
C LEU A 63 -2.06 5.79 7.67
N LEU A 64 -1.53 7.01 7.62
CA LEU A 64 -2.35 8.22 7.49
C LEU A 64 -3.03 8.32 6.13
N GLY A 65 -2.32 7.99 5.05
CA GLY A 65 -2.93 7.88 3.73
C GLY A 65 -4.10 6.90 3.76
N ILE A 66 -3.89 5.73 4.36
CA ILE A 66 -4.93 4.69 4.51
C ILE A 66 -6.10 5.21 5.34
N LEU A 67 -5.85 5.85 6.48
CA LEU A 67 -6.86 6.42 7.35
C LEU A 67 -7.63 7.54 6.65
N GLN A 68 -6.98 8.38 5.85
CA GLN A 68 -7.65 9.44 5.11
C GLN A 68 -8.62 8.87 4.06
N HIS A 69 -8.23 7.78 3.40
CA HIS A 69 -9.14 7.01 2.55
C HIS A 69 -10.23 6.33 3.38
N LEU A 70 -9.97 5.81 4.57
CA LEU A 70 -11.02 5.20 5.38
C LEU A 70 -12.04 6.23 5.91
N ILE A 71 -11.57 7.45 6.18
CA ILE A 71 -12.37 8.55 6.72
C ILE A 71 -13.26 9.19 5.64
N HIS A 72 -12.74 9.40 4.43
CA HIS A 72 -13.51 9.97 3.31
C HIS A 72 -14.08 8.85 2.45
N TYR A 73 -14.85 7.94 3.05
CA TYR A 73 -15.36 6.73 2.41
C TYR A 73 -16.59 7.00 1.53
N THR A 74 -16.40 7.68 0.39
CA THR A 74 -17.50 8.11 -0.50
C THR A 74 -17.98 7.01 -1.45
N GLN A 75 -17.07 6.13 -1.89
CA GLN A 75 -17.34 5.10 -2.89
C GLN A 75 -16.79 3.75 -2.41
N PRO A 76 -17.56 3.00 -1.61
CA PRO A 76 -17.06 1.87 -0.83
C PRO A 76 -16.53 0.72 -1.70
N HIS A 77 -17.06 0.58 -2.91
CA HIS A 77 -16.69 -0.47 -3.85
C HIS A 77 -15.28 -0.26 -4.44
N LEU A 78 -14.97 0.97 -4.84
CA LEU A 78 -13.68 1.35 -5.42
C LEU A 78 -12.61 1.49 -4.34
N GLN A 79 -12.98 2.11 -3.22
CA GLN A 79 -12.06 2.51 -2.16
C GLN A 79 -11.47 1.34 -1.38
N ARG A 80 -12.22 0.23 -1.25
CA ARG A 80 -11.71 -1.02 -0.66
C ARG A 80 -10.49 -1.55 -1.43
N HIS A 81 -10.50 -1.46 -2.76
CA HIS A 81 -9.38 -1.89 -3.59
C HIS A 81 -8.18 -0.95 -3.44
N ILE A 82 -8.42 0.37 -3.40
CA ILE A 82 -7.37 1.37 -3.15
C ILE A 82 -6.67 1.13 -1.80
N ILE A 83 -7.44 0.89 -0.73
CA ILE A 83 -6.87 0.62 0.60
C ILE A 83 -5.97 -0.63 0.56
N ARG A 84 -6.40 -1.70 -0.11
CA ARG A 84 -5.60 -2.92 -0.28
C ARG A 84 -4.30 -2.68 -1.03
N ILE A 85 -4.27 -1.77 -2.01
CA ILE A 85 -3.05 -1.40 -2.75
C ILE A 85 -2.12 -0.56 -1.88
N LEU A 86 -2.67 0.38 -1.09
CA LEU A 86 -1.87 1.29 -0.26
C LEU A 86 -1.12 0.59 0.89
N TRP A 87 -1.59 -0.59 1.30
CA TRP A 87 -0.88 -1.48 2.23
C TRP A 87 0.48 -1.98 1.72
N MET A 88 0.79 -1.81 0.42
CA MET A 88 2.10 -2.14 -0.14
C MET A 88 3.23 -1.37 0.54
N VAL A 89 3.06 -0.07 0.78
CA VAL A 89 4.11 0.80 1.34
C VAL A 89 4.63 0.30 2.70
N PRO A 90 3.78 0.04 3.72
CA PRO A 90 4.27 -0.43 5.01
C PRO A 90 4.85 -1.85 4.95
N ILE A 91 4.31 -2.74 4.11
CA ILE A 91 4.83 -4.11 3.95
C ILE A 91 6.26 -4.06 3.40
N TYR A 92 6.48 -3.27 2.34
CA TYR A 92 7.79 -3.14 1.71
C TYR A 92 8.81 -2.43 2.62
N ALA A 93 8.37 -1.43 3.40
CA ALA A 93 9.24 -0.77 4.37
C ALA A 93 9.74 -1.75 5.45
N ILE A 94 8.85 -2.56 6.01
CA ILE A 94 9.20 -3.56 7.01
C ILE A 94 10.15 -4.60 6.42
N ASP A 95 9.82 -5.14 5.25
CA ASP A 95 10.63 -6.14 4.56
C ASP A 95 12.06 -5.64 4.30
N ALA A 96 12.20 -4.43 3.74
CA ALA A 96 13.51 -3.82 3.50
C ALA A 96 14.34 -3.63 4.79
N TRP A 97 13.69 -3.34 5.92
CA TRP A 97 14.38 -3.21 7.21
C TRP A 97 14.85 -4.56 7.76
N PHE A 98 13.99 -5.58 7.68
CA PHE A 98 14.32 -6.93 8.13
C PHE A 98 15.43 -7.55 7.27
N ALA A 99 15.45 -7.26 5.97
CA ALA A 99 16.47 -7.73 5.06
C ALA A 99 17.90 -7.27 5.41
N LEU A 100 18.04 -6.12 6.07
CA LEU A 100 19.35 -5.61 6.52
C LEU A 100 20.00 -6.43 7.65
N LYS A 101 19.21 -7.18 8.43
CA LYS A 101 19.71 -7.95 9.59
C LYS A 101 19.62 -9.46 9.41
N PHE A 102 18.54 -9.93 8.78
CA PHE A 102 18.20 -11.34 8.75
C PHE A 102 18.21 -11.89 7.32
N ALA A 103 19.42 -12.09 6.76
CA ALA A 103 19.60 -12.64 5.41
C ALA A 103 19.02 -14.07 5.23
N ALA A 104 18.81 -14.82 6.30
CA ALA A 104 18.14 -16.13 6.23
C ALA A 104 16.61 -16.03 6.15
N SER A 105 16.04 -14.95 6.71
CA SER A 105 14.60 -14.72 6.73
C SER A 105 14.10 -13.97 5.49
N THR A 106 15.00 -13.34 4.72
CA THR A 106 14.66 -12.62 3.48
C THR A 106 13.93 -13.51 2.48
N ILE A 107 14.37 -14.76 2.29
CA ILE A 107 13.74 -15.68 1.35
C ILE A 107 12.24 -15.87 1.65
N TYR A 108 11.87 -15.97 2.93
CA TYR A 108 10.48 -16.13 3.34
C TYR A 108 9.68 -14.83 3.15
N LEU A 109 10.26 -13.68 3.52
CA LEU A 109 9.60 -12.39 3.38
C LEU A 109 9.44 -11.99 1.91
N ASP A 110 10.47 -12.22 1.09
CA ASP A 110 10.44 -12.05 -0.36
C ASP A 110 9.30 -12.89 -0.96
N THR A 111 9.18 -14.17 -0.60
CA THR A 111 8.10 -15.04 -1.10
C THR A 111 6.71 -14.49 -0.76
N ILE A 112 6.52 -13.99 0.47
CA ILE A 112 5.26 -13.36 0.89
C ILE A 112 5.01 -12.08 0.10
N ARG A 113 6.05 -11.28 -0.16
CA ARG A 113 5.99 -10.04 -0.94
C ARG A 113 5.55 -10.31 -2.38
N GLU A 114 6.14 -11.30 -3.05
CA GLU A 114 5.76 -11.71 -4.41
C GLU A 114 4.29 -12.15 -4.46
N CYS A 115 3.83 -12.91 -3.46
CA CYS A 115 2.45 -13.38 -3.38
C CYS A 115 1.46 -12.22 -3.13
N TYR A 116 1.85 -11.26 -2.28
CA TYR A 116 1.07 -10.05 -2.05
C TYR A 116 1.04 -9.14 -3.28
N GLU A 117 2.13 -9.05 -4.07
CA GLU A 117 2.15 -8.29 -5.32
C GLU A 117 1.14 -8.85 -6.33
N ALA A 118 1.08 -10.18 -6.50
CA ALA A 118 0.07 -10.81 -7.33
C ALA A 118 -1.37 -10.48 -6.85
N TYR A 119 -1.60 -10.47 -5.53
CA TYR A 119 -2.86 -10.05 -4.95
C TYR A 119 -3.18 -8.57 -5.23
N VAL A 120 -2.20 -7.67 -5.12
CA VAL A 120 -2.35 -6.23 -5.39
C VAL A 120 -2.71 -6.00 -6.86
N ILE A 121 -2.04 -6.68 -7.80
CA ILE A 121 -2.33 -6.59 -9.24
C ILE A 121 -3.77 -7.04 -9.52
N TYR A 122 -4.22 -8.16 -8.91
CA TYR A 122 -5.61 -8.60 -9.03
C TYR A 122 -6.60 -7.53 -8.55
N ASN A 123 -6.35 -6.93 -7.37
CA ASN A 123 -7.22 -5.88 -6.84
C ASN A 123 -7.19 -4.62 -7.71
N PHE A 124 -6.03 -4.27 -8.28
CA PHE A 124 -5.90 -3.16 -9.21
C PHE A 124 -6.69 -3.39 -10.50
N MET A 125 -6.65 -4.61 -11.06
CA MET A 125 -7.42 -4.95 -12.26
C MET A 125 -8.93 -4.83 -12.00
N ILE A 126 -9.43 -5.38 -10.89
CA ILE A 126 -10.84 -5.26 -10.50
C ILE A 126 -11.21 -3.79 -10.23
N PHE A 127 -10.33 -3.01 -9.62
CA PHE A 127 -10.53 -1.58 -9.42
C PHE A 127 -10.74 -0.84 -10.75
N VAL A 128 -9.87 -1.05 -11.73
CA VAL A 128 -9.97 -0.42 -13.07
C VAL A 128 -11.25 -0.86 -13.78
N LEU A 129 -11.60 -2.15 -13.71
CA LEU A 129 -12.82 -2.69 -14.34
C LEU A 129 -14.08 -2.05 -13.74
N ASN A 130 -14.15 -1.97 -12.42
CA ASN A 130 -15.28 -1.34 -11.72
C ASN A 130 -15.36 0.17 -11.98
N TYR A 131 -14.21 0.84 -12.06
CA TYR A 131 -14.16 2.24 -12.42
C TYR A 131 -14.66 2.46 -13.85
N LEU A 132 -14.25 1.60 -14.78
CA LEU A 132 -14.68 1.68 -16.17
C LEU A 132 -16.18 1.40 -16.33
N HIS A 133 -16.72 0.37 -15.67
CA HIS A 133 -18.18 0.11 -15.64
C HIS A 133 -18.99 1.28 -15.08
N SER A 134 -18.44 2.03 -14.12
CA SER A 134 -19.12 3.21 -13.56
C SER A 134 -19.17 4.40 -14.52
N VAL A 135 -18.23 4.50 -15.46
CA VAL A 135 -18.11 5.65 -16.38
C VAL A 135 -18.67 5.31 -17.77
N MET A 136 -18.63 4.03 -18.14
CA MET A 136 -18.93 3.52 -19.48
C MET A 136 -19.56 2.14 -19.38
N ASP A 137 -20.55 1.88 -20.24
CA ASP A 137 -21.05 0.51 -20.45
C ASP A 137 -20.01 -0.30 -21.25
N VAL A 138 -19.11 -0.96 -20.52
CA VAL A 138 -17.99 -1.73 -21.09
C VAL A 138 -18.51 -2.87 -21.94
N GLU A 139 -19.64 -3.47 -21.59
CA GLU A 139 -20.27 -4.53 -22.38
C GLU A 139 -20.69 -3.98 -23.75
N ALA A 140 -21.36 -2.82 -23.78
CA ALA A 140 -21.76 -2.17 -25.01
C ALA A 140 -20.57 -1.72 -25.87
N VAL A 141 -19.47 -1.25 -25.26
CA VAL A 141 -18.28 -0.83 -26.00
C VAL A 141 -17.46 -2.02 -26.50
N CYS A 142 -17.30 -3.06 -25.70
CA CYS A 142 -16.65 -4.30 -26.11
C CYS A 142 -17.43 -5.04 -27.19
N ALA A 143 -18.77 -5.04 -27.12
CA ALA A 143 -19.63 -5.63 -28.15
C ALA A 143 -19.50 -4.93 -29.53
N ARG A 144 -19.12 -3.65 -29.55
CA ARG A 144 -18.86 -2.90 -30.80
C ARG A 144 -17.45 -3.10 -31.35
N LYS A 145 -16.48 -3.57 -30.55
CA LYS A 145 -15.10 -3.77 -31.03
C LYS A 145 -15.01 -5.02 -31.90
N LYS A 146 -14.23 -4.93 -32.99
CA LYS A 146 -13.94 -6.09 -33.85
C LYS A 146 -13.20 -7.17 -33.05
N GLN A 147 -13.63 -8.40 -33.20
CA GLN A 147 -13.08 -9.55 -32.48
C GLN A 147 -11.64 -9.83 -32.93
N VAL A 148 -10.71 -9.90 -31.97
CA VAL A 148 -9.30 -10.17 -32.23
C VAL A 148 -9.07 -11.68 -32.28
N LYS A 149 -8.34 -12.16 -33.30
CA LYS A 149 -7.98 -13.58 -33.42
C LYS A 149 -6.92 -13.94 -32.37
N HIS A 150 -6.98 -15.17 -31.86
CA HIS A 150 -5.97 -15.70 -30.94
C HIS A 150 -4.58 -15.76 -31.60
N LEU A 151 -3.53 -15.48 -30.83
CA LEU A 151 -2.15 -15.65 -31.29
C LEU A 151 -1.85 -17.15 -31.47
N PHE A 152 -0.96 -17.46 -32.43
CA PHE A 152 -0.45 -18.82 -32.64
C PHE A 152 0.22 -19.33 -31.35
N PRO A 153 -0.02 -20.58 -30.89
CA PRO A 153 -0.65 -21.72 -31.58
C PRO A 153 -2.17 -21.88 -31.35
N PHE A 154 -2.82 -20.97 -30.63
CA PHE A 154 -4.24 -21.06 -30.24
C PHE A 154 -5.22 -20.54 -31.31
N CYS A 155 -4.78 -20.36 -32.56
CA CYS A 155 -5.58 -19.78 -33.66
C CYS A 155 -6.76 -20.65 -34.14
N PHE A 156 -6.79 -21.93 -33.76
CA PHE A 156 -7.85 -22.87 -34.13
C PHE A 156 -9.04 -22.87 -33.15
N LEU A 157 -8.93 -22.17 -32.01
CA LEU A 157 -10.00 -22.09 -31.03
C LEU A 157 -11.11 -21.12 -31.49
N PRO A 158 -12.39 -21.42 -31.16
CA PRO A 158 -13.49 -20.52 -31.45
C PRO A 158 -13.25 -19.17 -30.76
N PRO A 159 -13.51 -18.05 -31.45
CA PRO A 159 -13.11 -16.76 -30.94
C PRO A 159 -14.02 -16.35 -29.77
N TRP A 160 -13.43 -15.73 -28.74
CA TRP A 160 -14.12 -15.34 -27.50
C TRP A 160 -15.20 -14.27 -27.74
N ARG A 161 -16.45 -14.53 -27.35
CA ARG A 161 -17.54 -13.54 -27.46
C ARG A 161 -17.25 -12.36 -26.52
N MET A 162 -16.95 -11.19 -27.08
CA MET A 162 -16.72 -9.98 -26.30
C MET A 162 -18.05 -9.39 -25.80
N GLY A 163 -18.08 -8.90 -24.55
CA GLY A 163 -19.23 -8.19 -23.97
C GLY A 163 -20.35 -9.06 -23.38
N LYS A 164 -20.06 -10.30 -22.98
CA LYS A 164 -20.92 -11.16 -22.15
C LYS A 164 -20.08 -12.02 -21.22
#